data_AF-A0A7W0PP19-F1
#
_entry.id   AF-A0A7W0PP19-F1
#
_cell.length_a   1.000
_cell.length_b   1.000
_cell.length_c   1.000
_cell.angle_alpha   90.00
_cell.angle_beta   90.00
_cell.angle_gamma   90.00
#
_symmetry.space_group_name_H-M   'P 1'
#
loop_
_entity.id
_entity.type
_entity.pdbx_description
1 polymer ?
#
loop_
_entity_poly.entity_id
_entity_poly.type
_entity_poly.pdbx_seq_one_letter_code
_entity_poly.pdbx_strand_id
1 'polypeptide(L)'
;MLDEMERRRIQMSTRSQLATELLLTCFALVGSIIILRTMLVMLDISDRIWIGEFIYGLTRPVTQVLSFLPGADREIYRNLTTVDITLLAFLLLFLLGVLATGRSNDSL
;
A
#
# COMPACT_ATOMS: atom_id res chain seq x y z
N MET A 1 40.92 -15.27 7.63
CA MET A 1 40.44 -14.00 8.22
C MET A 1 39.72 -13.11 7.19
N LEU A 2 40.25 -12.92 5.97
CA LEU A 2 39.55 -12.21 4.87
C LEU A 2 38.29 -12.97 4.38
N ASP A 3 38.37 -14.29 4.20
CA ASP A 3 37.25 -15.13 3.75
C ASP A 3 36.04 -15.13 4.70
N GLU A 4 36.25 -14.94 6.00
CA GLU A 4 35.15 -14.87 6.98
C GLU A 4 34.42 -13.53 6.93
N MET A 5 35.13 -12.43 6.64
CA MET A 5 34.50 -11.12 6.44
C MET A 5 33.71 -11.07 5.13
N GLU A 6 34.16 -11.75 4.09
CA GLU A 6 33.47 -11.83 2.81
C GLU A 6 32.18 -12.67 2.92
N ARG A 7 32.23 -13.82 3.61
CA ARG A 7 31.03 -14.62 3.92
C ARG A 7 30.00 -13.85 4.74
N ARG A 8 30.44 -13.04 5.71
CA ARG A 8 29.53 -12.18 6.50
C ARG A 8 28.91 -11.07 5.65
N ARG A 9 29.67 -10.44 4.74
CA ARG A 9 29.13 -9.43 3.81
C ARG A 9 28.11 -10.02 2.84
N ILE A 10 28.39 -11.20 2.29
CA ILE A 10 27.46 -11.90 1.38
C ILE A 10 26.18 -12.30 2.13
N GLN A 11 26.28 -12.82 3.36
CA GLN A 11 25.09 -13.11 4.17
C GLN A 11 24.29 -11.84 4.53
N MET A 12 24.95 -10.71 4.77
CA MET A 12 24.26 -9.43 5.05
C MET A 12 23.56 -8.88 3.81
N SER A 13 24.17 -8.95 2.63
CA SER A 13 23.54 -8.49 1.39
C SER A 13 22.34 -9.35 1.00
N THR A 14 22.43 -10.68 1.13
CA THR A 14 21.29 -11.58 0.84
C THR A 14 20.12 -11.33 1.79
N ARG A 15 20.37 -11.14 3.10
CA ARG A 15 19.33 -10.83 4.07
C ARG A 15 18.66 -9.48 3.79
N SER A 16 19.44 -8.47 3.42
CA SER A 16 18.90 -7.15 3.05
C SER A 16 18.06 -7.22 1.78
N GLN A 17 18.48 -8.00 0.79
CA GLN A 17 17.75 -8.15 -0.48
C GLN A 17 16.41 -8.87 -0.29
N LEU A 18 16.39 -9.96 0.48
CA LEU A 18 15.16 -10.67 0.83
C LEU A 18 14.20 -9.79 1.63
N ALA A 19 14.72 -8.97 2.55
CA ALA A 19 13.90 -8.04 3.31
C ALA A 19 13.21 -7.01 2.40
N THR A 20 13.95 -6.45 1.43
CA THR A 20 13.39 -5.52 0.44
C THR A 20 12.33 -6.18 -0.44
N GLU A 21 12.58 -7.39 -0.92
CA GLU A 21 11.64 -8.15 -1.78
C GLU A 21 10.34 -8.49 -1.05
N LEU A 22 10.44 -8.91 0.22
CA LEU A 22 9.28 -9.15 1.08
C LEU A 22 8.49 -7.87 1.34
N LEU A 23 9.18 -6.75 1.59
CA LEU A 23 8.54 -5.46 1.82
C LEU A 23 7.79 -5.00 0.56
N LEU A 24 8.40 -5.11 -0.62
CA LEU A 24 7.75 -4.81 -1.90
C LEU A 24 6.53 -5.70 -2.14
N THR A 25 6.63 -7.00 -1.84
CA THR A 25 5.52 -7.93 -2.00
C THR A 25 4.37 -7.59 -1.05
N CYS A 26 4.68 -7.29 0.21
CA CYS A 26 3.70 -6.83 1.19
C CYS A 26 3.03 -5.53 0.75
N PHE A 27 3.81 -4.57 0.23
CA PHE A 27 3.30 -3.34 -0.33
C PHE A 27 2.36 -3.59 -1.52
N ALA A 28 2.73 -4.48 -2.45
CA ALA A 28 1.90 -4.85 -3.60
C ALA A 28 0.58 -5.50 -3.15
N LEU A 29 0.62 -6.39 -2.15
CA LEU A 29 -0.57 -6.98 -1.56
C LEU A 29 -1.49 -5.91 -0.95
N VAL A 30 -0.95 -5.03 -0.10
CA VAL A 30 -1.72 -3.92 0.49
C VAL A 30 -2.29 -3.01 -0.59
N GLY A 31 -1.49 -2.64 -1.59
CA GLY A 31 -1.92 -1.81 -2.72
C GLY A 31 -3.06 -2.45 -3.51
N SER A 32 -2.99 -3.76 -3.78
CA SER A 32 -4.05 -4.48 -4.49
C SER A 32 -5.38 -4.47 -3.71
N ILE A 33 -5.33 -4.64 -2.38
CA ILE A 33 -6.51 -4.57 -1.52
C ILE A 33 -7.14 -3.18 -1.57
N ILE A 34 -6.33 -2.12 -1.52
CA ILE A 34 -6.79 -0.73 -1.57
C ILE A 34 -7.47 -0.45 -2.91
N ILE A 35 -6.84 -0.82 -4.03
CA ILE A 35 -7.40 -0.64 -5.37
C ILE A 35 -8.72 -1.41 -5.50
N LEU A 36 -8.74 -2.68 -5.07
CA LEU A 36 -9.93 -3.52 -5.13
C LEU A 36 -11.08 -2.92 -4.32
N ARG A 37 -10.80 -2.43 -3.10
CA ARG A 37 -11.78 -1.70 -2.29
C ARG A 37 -12.34 -0.50 -3.03
N THR A 38 -11.48 0.34 -3.62
CA THR A 38 -11.93 1.52 -4.37
C THR A 38 -12.79 1.13 -5.57
N MET A 39 -12.46 0.05 -6.27
CA MET A 39 -13.28 -0.46 -7.37
C MET A 39 -14.66 -0.94 -6.88
N LEU A 40 -14.71 -1.67 -5.76
CA LEU A 40 -15.97 -2.12 -5.17
C LEU A 40 -16.87 -0.93 -4.77
N VAL A 41 -16.29 0.10 -4.15
CA VAL A 41 -17.00 1.35 -3.81
C VAL A 41 -17.48 2.08 -5.06
N MET A 42 -16.66 2.17 -6.12
CA MET A 42 -17.06 2.80 -7.39
C MET A 42 -18.21 2.07 -8.09
N LEU A 43 -18.21 0.74 -8.04
CA LEU A 43 -19.22 -0.11 -8.66
C LEU A 43 -20.49 -0.25 -7.82
N ASP A 44 -20.54 0.41 -6.65
CA ASP A 44 -21.63 0.30 -5.68
C ASP A 44 -21.89 -1.16 -5.25
N ILE A 45 -20.82 -1.96 -5.17
CA ILE A 45 -20.90 -3.35 -4.76
C ILE A 45 -20.98 -3.40 -3.23
N SER A 46 -22.14 -3.77 -2.72
CA SER A 46 -22.38 -3.95 -1.29
C SER A 46 -21.59 -5.11 -0.69
N ASP A 47 -21.28 -4.95 0.60
CA ASP A 47 -20.76 -5.94 1.54
C ASP A 47 -21.55 -7.27 1.59
N ARG A 48 -22.75 -7.35 1.01
CA ARG A 48 -23.53 -8.59 0.90
C ARG A 48 -22.86 -9.67 0.02
N ILE A 49 -21.89 -9.28 -0.80
CA ILE A 49 -21.08 -10.23 -1.57
C ILE A 49 -19.85 -10.59 -0.74
N TRP A 50 -19.49 -11.88 -0.68
CA TRP A 50 -18.35 -12.39 0.10
C TRP A 50 -17.05 -11.62 -0.13
N ILE A 51 -16.78 -11.21 -1.39
CA ILE A 51 -15.59 -10.43 -1.73
C ILE A 51 -15.63 -9.02 -1.12
N GLY A 52 -16.82 -8.42 -1.03
CA GLY A 52 -17.05 -7.12 -0.41
C GLY A 52 -16.83 -7.18 1.09
N GLU A 53 -17.48 -8.14 1.76
CA GLU A 53 -17.31 -8.34 3.20
C GLU A 53 -15.84 -8.54 3.59
N PHE A 54 -15.10 -9.34 2.83
CA PHE A 54 -13.69 -9.59 3.09
C PHE A 54 -12.83 -8.32 2.93
N ILE A 55 -12.97 -7.63 1.79
CA ILE A 55 -12.15 -6.45 1.48
C ILE A 55 -12.51 -5.26 2.38
N TYR A 56 -13.80 -5.01 2.61
CA TYR A 56 -14.24 -3.99 3.56
C TYR A 56 -13.82 -4.34 4.99
N GLY A 57 -13.87 -5.62 5.39
CA GLY A 57 -13.39 -6.09 6.69
C GLY A 57 -11.89 -5.83 6.90
N LEU A 58 -11.04 -6.16 5.93
CA LEU A 58 -9.60 -5.94 6.00
C LEU A 58 -9.22 -4.46 6.09
N THR A 59 -9.99 -3.60 5.43
CA THR A 59 -9.67 -2.16 5.33
C THR A 59 -10.34 -1.33 6.43
N ARG A 60 -11.35 -1.90 7.12
CA ARG A 60 -12.10 -1.25 8.19
C ARG A 60 -11.25 -0.61 9.29
N PRO A 61 -10.20 -1.26 9.83
CA PRO A 61 -9.40 -0.66 10.91
C PRO A 61 -8.70 0.61 10.43
N VAL A 62 -8.16 0.58 9.20
CA VAL A 62 -7.46 1.72 8.59
C VAL A 62 -8.44 2.85 8.32
N THR A 63 -9.59 2.54 7.74
CA THR A 63 -10.61 3.54 7.40
C THR A 63 -11.22 4.17 8.64
N GLN A 64 -11.35 3.41 9.73
CA GLN A 64 -11.83 3.92 11.01
C GLN A 64 -10.84 4.89 11.66
N VAL A 65 -9.53 4.69 11.49
CA VAL A 65 -8.54 5.69 11.90
C VAL A 65 -8.65 6.94 11.06
N LEU A 66 -8.80 6.79 9.75
CA LEU A 66 -8.96 7.94 8.85
C LEU A 66 -10.30 8.68 9.05
N SER A 67 -11.35 8.01 9.55
CA SER A 67 -12.64 8.65 9.83
C SER A 67 -12.60 9.66 10.97
N PHE A 68 -11.54 9.67 11.79
CA PHE A 68 -11.34 10.73 12.79
C PHE A 68 -10.93 12.07 12.18
N LEU A 69 -10.52 12.11 10.91
CA LEU A 69 -10.16 13.35 10.25
C LEU A 69 -11.41 14.18 9.91
N PRO A 70 -11.41 15.49 10.19
CA PRO A 70 -12.53 16.36 9.85
C PRO A 70 -12.75 16.37 8.32
N GLY A 71 -13.96 16.02 7.89
CA GLY A 71 -14.31 15.90 6.47
C GLY A 71 -14.12 14.50 5.87
N ALA A 72 -13.80 13.49 6.67
CA ALA A 72 -13.66 12.10 6.25
C ALA A 72 -14.91 11.54 5.56
N ASP A 73 -16.10 11.85 6.09
CA ASP A 73 -17.38 11.35 5.58
C ASP A 73 -17.93 12.14 4.40
N ARG A 74 -17.19 13.13 3.88
CA ARG A 74 -17.62 13.82 2.67
C ARG A 74 -17.56 12.87 1.47
N GLU A 75 -18.72 12.68 0.85
CA GLU A 75 -18.82 12.05 -0.46
C GLU A 75 -18.23 13.01 -1.51
N ILE A 76 -17.22 12.54 -2.23
CA ILE A 76 -16.57 13.27 -3.31
C ILE A 76 -17.15 12.85 -4.67
N TYR A 77 -17.41 11.56 -4.87
CA TYR A 77 -17.99 11.06 -6.12
C TYR A 77 -18.86 9.81 -5.90
N ARG A 78 -20.18 9.94 -6.03
CA ARG A 78 -21.15 8.88 -5.65
C ARG A 78 -20.85 8.39 -4.22
N ASN A 79 -20.41 7.14 -4.08
CA ASN A 79 -20.06 6.52 -2.80
C ASN A 79 -18.57 6.61 -2.43
N LEU A 80 -17.72 7.25 -3.25
CA LEU A 80 -16.34 7.53 -2.86
C LEU A 80 -16.28 8.62 -1.80
N THR A 81 -15.80 8.24 -0.63
CA THR A 81 -15.58 9.16 0.49
C THR A 81 -14.18 9.79 0.42
N THR A 82 -13.98 10.87 1.18
CA THR A 82 -12.65 11.47 1.37
C THR A 82 -11.65 10.44 1.90
N VAL A 83 -12.08 9.51 2.75
CA VAL A 83 -11.23 8.43 3.27
C VAL A 83 -10.66 7.57 2.15
N ASP A 84 -11.50 7.18 1.19
CA ASP A 84 -11.10 6.33 0.06
C ASP A 84 -10.08 7.02 -0.83
N ILE A 85 -10.31 8.30 -1.10
CA ILE A 85 -9.39 9.13 -1.89
C ILE A 85 -8.08 9.35 -1.15
N THR A 86 -8.11 9.55 0.16
CA THR A 86 -6.89 9.71 0.96
C THR A 86 -6.05 8.44 0.96
N LEU A 87 -6.71 7.27 1.08
CA LEU A 87 -6.06 5.96 1.00
C LEU A 87 -5.38 5.73 -0.36
N LEU A 88 -6.09 6.06 -1.44
CA LEU A 88 -5.57 5.92 -2.80
C LEU A 88 -4.46 6.95 -3.08
N ALA A 89 -4.61 8.18 -2.60
CA ALA A 89 -3.58 9.21 -2.70
C ALA A 89 -2.29 8.79 -1.98
N PHE A 90 -2.40 8.22 -0.77
CA PHE A 90 -1.23 7.72 -0.04
C PHE A 90 -0.49 6.63 -0.82
N LEU A 91 -1.23 5.68 -1.39
CA LEU A 91 -0.67 4.63 -2.23
C LEU A 91 0.07 5.21 -3.45
N LEU A 92 -0.56 6.16 -4.15
CA LEU A 92 0.03 6.80 -5.32
C LEU A 92 1.26 7.64 -4.96
N LEU A 93 1.19 8.44 -3.89
CA LEU A 93 2.31 9.26 -3.43
C LEU A 93 3.52 8.40 -3.05
N PHE A 94 3.29 7.26 -2.41
CA PHE A 94 4.36 6.31 -2.13
C PHE A 94 4.98 5.77 -3.43
N LEU A 95 4.16 5.34 -4.40
CA LEU A 95 4.65 4.83 -5.68
C LEU A 95 5.47 5.89 -6.44
N LEU A 96 4.97 7.12 -6.46
CA LEU A 96 5.65 8.30 -7.02
C LEU A 96 6.97 8.58 -6.31
N GLY A 97 7.01 8.48 -4.97
CA GLY A 97 8.22 8.63 -4.17
C GLY A 97 9.28 7.58 -4.54
N VAL A 98 8.90 6.31 -4.59
CA VAL A 98 9.80 5.21 -5.00
C VAL A 98 10.33 5.44 -6.42
N LEU A 99 9.47 5.80 -7.36
CA LEU A 99 9.86 6.07 -8.75
C LEU A 99 10.83 7.27 -8.85
N ALA A 100 10.56 8.33 -8.09
CA ALA A 100 11.39 9.54 -8.07
C ALA A 100 12.78 9.26 -7.48
N THR A 101 12.87 8.53 -6.36
CA THR A 101 14.15 8.16 -5.73
C THR A 101 14.94 7.14 -6.55
N GLY A 102 14.26 6.21 -7.24
CA GLY A 102 14.94 5.28 -8.16
C GLY A 102 15.68 6.03 -9.27
N ARG A 103 15.05 7.04 -9.87
CA ARG A 103 15.63 7.83 -10.96
C ARG A 103 16.77 8.74 -10.53
N SER A 104 16.80 9.22 -9.28
CA SER A 104 17.89 10.09 -8.80
C SER A 104 19.23 9.36 -8.64
N ASN A 105 19.23 8.03 -8.52
CA ASN A 105 20.46 7.24 -8.42
C ASN A 105 21.07 6.88 -9.79
N ASP A 106 20.34 7.01 -10.89
CA ASP A 106 20.81 6.69 -12.25
C ASP A 106 21.51 7.88 -12.95
N SER A 107 21.62 9.04 -12.28
CA SER A 107 22.20 10.28 -12.84
C SER A 107 23.61 10.62 -12.33
N LEU A 108 24.37 9.63 -11.83
CA LEU A 108 25.79 9.74 -11.47
C LEU A 108 26.60 8.64 -12.15
#